data_AF-A0A4R8T014-F1
#
_entry.id   AF-A0A4R8T014-F1
#
_cell.length_a   1.000
_cell.length_b   1.000
_cell.length_c   1.000
_cell.angle_alpha   90.00
_cell.angle_beta   90.00
_cell.angle_gamma   90.00
#
_symmetry.space_group_name_H-M   'P 1'
#
loop_
_entity.id
_entity.type
_entity.pdbx_description
1 polymer ?
#
loop_
_entity_poly.entity_id
_entity_poly.type
_entity_poly.pdbx_seq_one_letter_code
_entity_poly.pdbx_strand_id
1 'polypeptide(L)'
;MSAANTPYIFELAASILHQEANGGDPADMWKVGSNNGISVPELQRATAILRQFQAAGTDINEWIRQAYVIDGWLRGYLPLDTPAEQATSWYVGQLADAFYRQNAATTAAPHPNTATGDIVDLIEKQLQDIHGHLQRQPGSDARRAALLAADVELAHIGTMLIALRKHTQDPALTERIDQLAAAAAAAATDVYNRYSTAYPTNPPALPPTEPQP
;
A
#
# COMPACT_ATOMS: atom_id res chain seq x y z
N MET A 1 -15.17 0.47 -4.12
CA MET A 1 -13.72 0.27 -4.33
C MET A 1 -13.06 1.57 -4.79
N SER A 2 -11.75 1.74 -4.63
CA SER A 2 -11.02 3.01 -4.86
C SER A 2 -9.77 2.77 -5.72
N ALA A 3 -9.33 3.79 -6.46
CA ALA A 3 -8.04 3.79 -7.16
C ALA A 3 -6.81 3.59 -6.26
N ALA A 4 -6.96 3.72 -4.93
CA ALA A 4 -5.91 3.40 -3.97
C ALA A 4 -5.74 1.88 -3.73
N ASN A 5 -6.71 1.06 -4.16
CA ASN A 5 -6.67 -0.40 -4.09
C ASN A 5 -6.04 -0.95 -5.38
N THR A 6 -4.71 -1.09 -5.40
CA THR A 6 -3.97 -1.57 -6.56
C THR A 6 -4.42 -2.97 -7.03
N PRO A 7 -4.65 -3.96 -6.14
CA PRO A 7 -5.22 -5.25 -6.55
C PRO A 7 -6.57 -5.12 -7.30
N TYR A 8 -7.44 -4.19 -6.89
CA TYR A 8 -8.70 -3.94 -7.59
C TYR A 8 -8.51 -3.37 -9.01
N ILE A 9 -7.49 -2.54 -9.24
CA ILE A 9 -7.15 -2.08 -10.60
C ILE A 9 -6.82 -3.28 -11.50
N PHE A 10 -6.08 -4.25 -10.97
CA PHE A 10 -5.75 -5.47 -11.71
C PHE A 10 -6.94 -6.41 -11.89
N GLU A 11 -7.90 -6.47 -10.97
CA GLU A 11 -9.16 -7.20 -11.20
C GLU A 11 -9.98 -6.62 -12.36
N LEU A 12 -10.07 -5.29 -12.45
CA LEU A 12 -10.75 -4.64 -13.58
C LEU A 12 -10.00 -4.89 -14.89
N ALA A 13 -8.68 -4.83 -14.87
CA ALA A 13 -7.85 -5.16 -16.03
C ALA A 13 -8.03 -6.62 -16.47
N ALA A 14 -8.10 -7.57 -15.53
CA ALA A 14 -8.36 -8.98 -15.83
C ALA A 14 -9.76 -9.17 -16.43
N SER A 15 -10.75 -8.43 -15.94
CA SER A 15 -12.12 -8.44 -16.49
C SER A 15 -12.16 -7.91 -17.93
N ILE A 16 -11.37 -6.87 -18.25
CA ILE A 16 -11.20 -6.36 -19.62
C ILE A 16 -10.61 -7.45 -20.52
N LEU A 17 -9.52 -8.10 -20.11
CA LEU A 17 -8.90 -9.18 -20.89
C LEU A 17 -9.85 -10.35 -21.11
N HIS A 18 -10.64 -10.71 -20.10
CA HIS A 18 -11.64 -11.76 -20.20
C HIS A 18 -12.72 -11.41 -21.23
N GLN A 19 -13.22 -10.17 -21.23
CA GLN A 19 -14.21 -9.73 -22.21
C GLN A 19 -13.62 -9.75 -23.63
N GLU A 20 -12.42 -9.19 -23.82
CA GLU A 20 -11.74 -9.20 -25.13
C GLU A 20 -11.52 -10.61 -25.66
N ALA A 21 -11.05 -11.54 -24.81
CA ALA A 21 -10.81 -12.93 -25.19
C ALA A 21 -12.09 -13.68 -25.61
N ASN A 22 -13.24 -13.28 -25.07
CA ASN A 22 -14.55 -13.86 -25.39
C ASN A 22 -15.33 -13.07 -26.45
N GLY A 23 -14.71 -12.06 -27.08
CA GLY A 23 -15.36 -11.21 -28.10
C GLY A 23 -16.41 -10.25 -27.55
N GLY A 24 -16.41 -9.99 -26.24
CA GLY A 24 -17.24 -9.01 -25.57
C GLY A 24 -16.66 -7.59 -25.62
N ASP A 25 -17.50 -6.59 -25.38
CA ASP A 25 -17.09 -5.18 -25.30
C ASP A 25 -16.65 -4.83 -23.86
N PRO A 26 -15.39 -4.39 -23.65
CA PRO A 26 -14.92 -3.98 -22.33
C PRO A 26 -15.39 -2.58 -21.89
N ALA A 27 -16.19 -1.85 -22.70
CA ALA A 27 -16.66 -0.49 -22.41
C ALA A 27 -17.19 -0.29 -20.98
N ASP A 28 -17.97 -1.24 -20.47
CA ASP A 28 -18.51 -1.17 -19.12
C ASP A 28 -17.42 -1.22 -18.04
N MET A 29 -16.34 -1.98 -18.25
CA MET A 29 -15.23 -2.06 -17.29
C MET A 29 -14.42 -0.77 -17.26
N TRP A 30 -14.24 -0.11 -18.42
CA TRP A 30 -13.64 1.23 -18.47
C TRP A 30 -14.46 2.26 -17.70
N LYS A 31 -15.80 2.20 -17.86
CA LYS A 31 -16.73 3.06 -17.12
C LYS A 31 -16.70 2.79 -15.62
N VAL A 32 -16.66 1.51 -15.21
CA VAL A 32 -16.50 1.13 -13.81
C VAL A 32 -15.19 1.65 -13.24
N GLY A 33 -14.08 1.52 -13.95
CA GLY A 33 -12.78 2.07 -13.51
C GLY A 33 -12.85 3.58 -13.28
N SER A 34 -13.38 4.32 -14.25
CA SER A 34 -13.53 5.78 -14.14
C SER A 34 -14.42 6.20 -12.98
N ASN A 35 -15.53 5.49 -12.73
CA ASN A 35 -16.43 5.77 -11.60
C ASN A 35 -15.77 5.51 -10.24
N ASN A 36 -14.76 4.64 -10.18
CA ASN A 36 -13.98 4.36 -8.97
C ASN A 36 -12.69 5.19 -8.89
N GLY A 37 -12.55 6.22 -9.73
CA GLY A 37 -11.43 7.16 -9.71
C GLY A 37 -10.16 6.68 -10.41
N ILE A 38 -10.21 5.56 -11.14
CA ILE A 38 -9.07 5.02 -11.89
C ILE A 38 -9.03 5.69 -13.25
N SER A 39 -7.87 6.25 -13.62
CA SER A 39 -7.75 6.91 -14.91
C SER A 39 -7.67 5.90 -16.07
N VAL A 40 -8.18 6.27 -17.25
CA VAL A 40 -8.09 5.40 -18.44
C VAL A 40 -6.63 4.99 -18.75
N PRO A 41 -5.63 5.89 -18.73
CA PRO A 41 -4.23 5.50 -18.98
C PRO A 41 -3.67 4.51 -17.95
N GLU A 42 -4.07 4.63 -16.68
CA GLU A 42 -3.68 3.71 -15.61
C GLU A 42 -4.27 2.32 -15.82
N LEU A 43 -5.55 2.22 -16.15
CA LEU A 43 -6.20 0.94 -16.42
C LEU A 43 -5.69 0.29 -17.72
N GLN A 44 -5.33 1.08 -18.74
CA GLN A 44 -4.63 0.60 -19.93
C GLN A 44 -3.26 0.01 -19.60
N ARG A 45 -2.49 0.68 -18.72
CA ARG A 45 -1.19 0.18 -18.27
C ARG A 45 -1.34 -1.12 -17.48
N ALA A 46 -2.30 -1.20 -16.57
CA ALA A 46 -2.60 -2.42 -15.82
C ALA A 46 -2.96 -3.58 -16.76
N THR A 47 -3.80 -3.33 -17.77
CA THR A 47 -4.17 -4.31 -18.80
C THR A 47 -2.94 -4.78 -19.59
N ALA A 48 -2.04 -3.87 -19.97
CA ALA A 48 -0.81 -4.23 -20.68
C ALA A 48 0.13 -5.09 -19.82
N ILE A 49 0.26 -4.80 -18.53
CA ILE A 49 1.05 -5.61 -17.58
C ILE A 49 0.49 -7.04 -17.52
N LEU A 50 -0.82 -7.19 -17.33
CA LEU A 50 -1.43 -8.51 -17.25
C LEU A 50 -1.26 -9.32 -18.55
N ARG A 51 -1.31 -8.68 -19.72
CA ARG A 51 -1.01 -9.36 -20.99
C ARG A 51 0.41 -9.90 -21.02
N GLN A 52 1.40 -9.18 -20.49
CA GLN A 52 2.78 -9.67 -20.42
C GLN A 52 2.89 -10.89 -19.50
N PHE A 53 2.23 -10.86 -18.34
CA PHE A 53 2.23 -12.00 -17.41
C PHE A 53 1.51 -13.22 -18.00
N GLN A 54 0.38 -13.00 -18.68
CA GLN A 54 -0.36 -14.06 -19.35
C GLN A 54 0.48 -14.69 -20.48
N ALA A 55 1.18 -13.87 -21.27
CA ALA A 55 2.10 -14.35 -22.31
C ALA A 55 3.28 -15.16 -21.73
N ALA A 56 3.70 -14.87 -20.50
CA ALA A 56 4.71 -15.63 -19.76
C ALA A 56 4.16 -16.90 -19.08
N GLY A 57 2.87 -17.22 -19.23
CA GLY A 57 2.23 -18.40 -18.64
C GLY A 57 1.84 -18.25 -17.16
N THR A 58 1.78 -17.02 -16.64
CA THR A 58 1.35 -16.76 -15.26
C THR A 58 -0.15 -16.98 -15.10
N ASP A 59 -0.56 -17.66 -14.02
CA ASP A 59 -1.97 -17.69 -13.60
C ASP A 59 -2.35 -16.31 -13.01
N ILE A 60 -3.07 -15.53 -13.81
CA ILE A 60 -3.47 -14.16 -13.46
C ILE A 60 -4.37 -14.12 -12.23
N ASN A 61 -5.25 -15.10 -12.05
CA ASN A 61 -6.17 -15.11 -10.91
C ASN A 61 -5.43 -15.37 -9.61
N GLU A 62 -4.50 -16.32 -9.63
CA GLU A 62 -3.64 -16.60 -8.48
C GLU A 62 -2.71 -15.42 -8.18
N TRP A 63 -2.15 -14.78 -9.20
CA TRP A 63 -1.32 -13.59 -9.02
C TRP A 63 -2.08 -12.42 -8.38
N ILE A 64 -3.30 -12.13 -8.85
CA ILE A 64 -4.16 -11.09 -8.26
C ILE A 64 -4.51 -11.44 -6.82
N ARG A 65 -4.81 -12.70 -6.53
CA ARG A 65 -5.07 -13.17 -5.16
C ARG A 65 -3.88 -12.90 -4.24
N GLN A 66 -2.68 -13.24 -4.68
CA GLN A 66 -1.45 -12.97 -3.93
C GLN A 66 -1.22 -11.47 -3.75
N ALA A 67 -1.53 -10.65 -4.75
CA ALA A 67 -1.46 -9.19 -4.63
C ALA A 67 -2.40 -8.66 -3.53
N TYR A 68 -3.62 -9.18 -3.42
CA TYR A 68 -4.54 -8.84 -2.32
C TYR A 68 -4.06 -9.29 -0.94
N VAL A 69 -3.43 -10.47 -0.86
CA VAL A 69 -2.85 -10.98 0.39
C VAL A 69 -1.72 -10.07 0.85
N ILE A 70 -0.80 -9.75 -0.07
CA ILE A 70 0.32 -8.84 0.19
C ILE A 70 -0.21 -7.46 0.60
N ASP A 71 -1.14 -6.88 -0.17
CA ASP A 71 -1.73 -5.58 0.17
C ASP A 71 -2.44 -5.64 1.53
N GLY A 72 -3.15 -6.72 1.84
CA GLY A 72 -3.83 -6.88 3.13
C GLY A 72 -2.89 -6.94 4.32
N TRP A 73 -1.76 -7.64 4.18
CA TRP A 73 -0.72 -7.67 5.19
C TRP A 73 -0.04 -6.31 5.36
N LEU A 74 0.27 -5.63 4.26
CA LEU A 74 0.91 -4.31 4.28
C LEU A 74 -0.01 -3.21 4.83
N ARG A 75 -1.30 -3.26 4.50
CA ARG A 75 -2.32 -2.27 4.89
C ARG A 75 -2.94 -2.58 6.25
N GLY A 76 -2.72 -3.78 6.78
CA GLY A 76 -3.23 -4.22 8.08
C GLY A 76 -4.71 -4.63 8.09
N TYR A 77 -5.36 -4.79 6.93
CA TYR A 77 -6.73 -5.32 6.86
C TYR A 77 -6.79 -6.85 6.83
N LEU A 78 -5.66 -7.51 6.59
CA LEU A 78 -5.51 -8.96 6.69
C LEU A 78 -4.50 -9.30 7.79
N PRO A 79 -4.86 -10.12 8.79
CA PRO A 79 -3.93 -10.55 9.83
C PRO A 79 -2.75 -11.37 9.26
N LEU A 80 -1.54 -11.14 9.77
CA LEU A 80 -0.31 -11.84 9.34
C LEU A 80 -0.32 -13.35 9.66
N ASP A 81 -1.12 -13.77 10.64
CA ASP A 81 -1.33 -15.17 10.99
C ASP A 81 -2.36 -15.87 10.10
N THR A 82 -3.02 -15.14 9.19
CA THR A 82 -3.92 -15.74 8.20
C THR A 82 -3.09 -16.51 7.17
N PRO A 83 -3.25 -17.84 7.07
CA PRO A 83 -2.54 -18.61 6.06
C PRO A 83 -2.97 -18.17 4.67
N ALA A 84 -2.01 -18.00 3.76
CA ALA A 84 -2.31 -17.56 2.39
C ALA A 84 -3.32 -18.48 1.68
N GLU A 85 -3.35 -19.77 2.03
CA GLU A 85 -4.29 -20.77 1.50
C GLU A 85 -5.76 -20.49 1.88
N GLN A 86 -6.00 -19.86 3.04
CA GLN A 86 -7.34 -19.50 3.51
C GLN A 86 -7.82 -18.14 2.95
N ALA A 87 -6.88 -17.36 2.42
CA ALA A 87 -7.12 -16.04 1.85
C ALA A 87 -7.57 -16.15 0.38
N THR A 88 -8.82 -16.60 0.19
CA THR A 88 -9.47 -16.62 -1.14
C THR A 88 -9.64 -15.21 -1.68
N SER A 89 -9.59 -15.02 -3.01
CA SER A 89 -9.73 -13.70 -3.66
C SER A 89 -11.00 -12.97 -3.23
N TRP A 90 -12.11 -13.69 -3.08
CA TRP A 90 -13.37 -13.12 -2.60
C TRP A 90 -13.25 -12.58 -1.17
N TYR A 91 -12.69 -13.37 -0.25
CA TYR A 91 -12.55 -12.99 1.15
C TYR A 91 -11.65 -11.75 1.31
N VAL A 92 -10.47 -11.77 0.69
CA VAL A 92 -9.53 -10.63 0.76
C VAL A 92 -10.05 -9.40 0.03
N GLY A 93 -10.81 -9.58 -1.07
CA GLY A 93 -11.48 -8.48 -1.76
C GLY A 93 -12.52 -7.78 -0.89
N GLN A 94 -13.29 -8.52 -0.07
CA GLN A 94 -14.24 -7.92 0.87
C GLN A 94 -13.54 -7.11 1.96
N LEU A 95 -12.43 -7.62 2.50
CA LEU A 95 -11.63 -6.90 3.50
C LEU A 95 -11.01 -5.62 2.93
N ALA A 96 -10.46 -5.72 1.71
CA ALA A 96 -9.92 -4.56 1.00
C ALA A 96 -11.01 -3.52 0.73
N ASP A 97 -12.19 -3.91 0.24
CA ASP A 97 -13.29 -2.95 0.00
C ASP A 97 -13.75 -2.26 1.29
N ALA A 98 -13.81 -2.98 2.41
CA ALA A 98 -14.14 -2.40 3.70
C ALA A 98 -13.07 -1.38 4.14
N PHE A 99 -11.79 -1.77 4.09
CA PHE A 99 -10.67 -0.91 4.46
C PHE A 99 -10.60 0.36 3.61
N TYR A 100 -10.62 0.21 2.29
CA TYR A 100 -10.49 1.34 1.37
C TYR A 100 -11.72 2.25 1.36
N ARG A 101 -12.93 1.75 1.60
CA ARG A 101 -14.11 2.62 1.76
C ARG A 101 -14.06 3.41 3.06
N GLN A 102 -13.67 2.77 4.17
CA GLN A 102 -13.52 3.47 5.46
C GLN A 102 -12.46 4.56 5.36
N ASN A 103 -11.31 4.27 4.75
CA ASN A 103 -10.22 5.23 4.64
C ASN A 103 -10.42 6.30 3.56
N ALA A 104 -11.20 6.03 2.51
CA ALA A 104 -11.63 7.04 1.55
C ALA A 104 -12.63 8.04 2.16
N ALA A 105 -13.48 7.61 3.09
CA ALA A 105 -14.39 8.50 3.81
C ALA A 105 -13.65 9.47 4.74
N THR A 106 -12.49 9.06 5.29
CA THR A 106 -11.62 9.92 6.11
C THR A 106 -10.89 10.99 5.31
N THR A 107 -10.81 10.87 3.98
CA THR A 107 -10.12 11.85 3.10
C THR A 107 -11.03 12.94 2.52
N ALA A 108 -12.34 12.92 2.82
CA ALA A 108 -13.29 13.89 2.29
C ALA A 108 -13.55 15.08 3.27
N ALA A 109 -12.78 16.16 3.07
CA ALA A 109 -12.91 17.58 3.53
C ALA A 109 -12.44 17.95 4.97
N PRO A 110 -11.80 19.15 5.22
CA PRO A 110 -11.96 20.45 4.53
C PRO A 110 -10.66 21.18 4.06
N HIS A 111 -10.82 22.31 3.36
CA HIS A 111 -9.87 23.32 2.81
C HIS A 111 -8.32 23.15 2.92
N PRO A 112 -7.55 23.54 1.87
CA PRO A 112 -6.34 22.84 1.44
C PRO A 112 -5.03 23.16 2.18
N ASN A 113 -4.94 24.22 3.01
CA ASN A 113 -3.66 24.60 3.63
C ASN A 113 -3.59 24.32 5.13
N THR A 114 -4.69 24.49 5.88
CA THR A 114 -4.69 24.24 7.32
C THR A 114 -4.77 22.74 7.61
N ALA A 115 -5.67 22.02 6.92
CA ALA A 115 -5.81 20.57 7.07
C ALA A 115 -4.54 19.80 6.63
N THR A 116 -3.83 20.28 5.60
CA THR A 116 -2.56 19.67 5.18
C THR A 116 -1.45 19.89 6.21
N GLY A 117 -1.38 21.08 6.82
CA GLY A 117 -0.47 21.36 7.93
C GLY A 117 -0.74 20.47 9.14
N ASP A 118 -2.02 20.32 9.52
CA ASP A 118 -2.43 19.47 10.64
C ASP A 118 -2.07 17.99 10.42
N ILE A 119 -2.19 17.50 9.18
CA ILE A 119 -1.79 16.13 8.82
C ILE A 119 -0.26 15.99 8.86
N VAL A 120 0.50 16.97 8.40
CA VAL A 120 1.97 16.96 8.48
C VAL A 120 2.45 16.95 9.93
N ASP A 121 1.83 17.76 10.79
CA ASP A 121 2.14 17.80 12.23
C ASP A 121 1.77 16.46 12.92
N LEU A 122 0.67 15.83 12.51
CA LEU A 122 0.28 14.50 12.99
C LEU A 122 1.32 13.44 12.58
N ILE A 123 1.75 13.43 11.31
CA ILE A 123 2.77 12.49 10.82
C ILE A 123 4.09 12.67 11.57
N GLU A 124 4.51 13.92 11.81
CA GLU A 124 5.72 14.22 12.58
C GLU A 124 5.63 13.64 13.99
N LYS A 125 4.48 13.83 14.66
CA LYS A 125 4.24 13.28 15.99
C LYS A 125 4.28 11.74 15.98
N GLN A 126 3.65 11.09 15.00
CA GLN A 126 3.66 9.64 14.88
C GLN A 126 5.09 9.11 14.67
N LEU A 127 5.91 9.77 13.84
CA LEU A 127 7.32 9.40 13.67
C LEU A 127 8.12 9.55 14.98
N GLN A 128 7.86 10.60 15.76
CA GLN A 128 8.47 10.78 17.08
C GLN A 128 8.05 9.67 18.06
N ASP A 129 6.77 9.32 18.08
CA ASP A 129 6.23 8.24 18.91
C ASP A 129 6.87 6.90 18.53
N ILE A 130 6.92 6.55 17.24
CA ILE A 130 7.60 5.35 16.73
C ILE A 130 9.06 5.32 17.21
N HIS A 131 9.78 6.43 17.07
CA HIS A 131 11.17 6.51 17.51
C HIS A 131 11.30 6.24 19.03
N GLY A 132 10.40 6.82 19.85
CA GLY A 132 10.35 6.56 21.29
C GLY A 132 9.94 5.12 21.65
N HIS A 133 9.10 4.48 20.83
CA HIS A 133 8.76 3.08 20.95
C HIS A 133 9.96 2.17 20.63
N LEU A 134 10.74 2.49 19.59
CA LEU A 134 11.93 1.73 19.20
C LEU A 134 13.09 1.84 20.20
N GLN A 135 13.18 2.95 20.94
CA GLN A 135 14.19 3.09 22.00
C GLN A 135 13.87 2.26 23.24
N ARG A 136 12.59 1.94 23.47
CA ARG A 136 12.22 1.01 24.55
C ARG A 136 12.70 -0.38 24.20
N GLN A 137 13.26 -1.10 25.18
CA GLN A 137 13.72 -2.48 25.03
C GLN A 137 12.76 -3.47 25.71
N PRO A 138 11.59 -3.76 25.14
CA PRO A 138 10.68 -4.75 25.69
C PRO A 138 11.29 -6.17 25.60
N GLY A 139 10.72 -7.11 26.35
CA GLY A 139 11.04 -8.54 26.26
C GLY A 139 10.78 -9.12 24.86
N SER A 140 11.28 -10.33 24.56
CA SER A 140 11.37 -10.87 23.19
C SER A 140 10.07 -10.81 22.38
N ASP A 141 8.94 -11.22 22.96
CA ASP A 141 7.68 -11.33 22.19
C ASP A 141 7.05 -9.95 21.97
N ALA A 142 7.08 -9.12 23.01
CA ALA A 142 6.65 -7.73 22.94
C ALA A 142 7.55 -6.89 22.01
N ARG A 143 8.83 -7.24 21.89
CA ARG A 143 9.78 -6.61 20.94
C ARG A 143 9.44 -6.94 19.51
N ARG A 144 9.11 -8.20 19.22
CA ARG A 144 8.69 -8.61 17.88
C ARG A 144 7.41 -7.89 17.47
N ALA A 145 6.41 -7.90 18.33
CA ALA A 145 5.14 -7.21 18.08
C ALA A 145 5.32 -5.70 17.89
N ALA A 146 6.17 -5.06 18.70
CA ALA A 146 6.46 -3.63 18.58
C ALA A 146 7.18 -3.27 17.28
N LEU A 147 8.15 -4.09 16.83
CA LEU A 147 8.85 -3.86 15.56
C LEU A 147 7.91 -4.02 14.36
N LEU A 148 7.04 -5.03 14.37
CA LEU A 148 6.05 -5.22 13.30
C LEU A 148 5.00 -4.10 13.29
N ALA A 149 4.53 -3.65 14.45
CA ALA A 149 3.60 -2.52 14.54
C ALA A 149 4.24 -1.23 14.00
N ALA A 150 5.50 -0.97 14.34
CA ALA A 150 6.25 0.18 13.82
C ALA A 150 6.42 0.11 12.29
N ASP A 151 6.69 -1.07 11.74
CA ASP A 151 6.82 -1.26 10.28
C ASP A 151 5.52 -0.92 9.53
N VAL A 152 4.38 -1.43 10.02
CA VAL A 152 3.05 -1.15 9.45
C VAL A 152 2.73 0.35 9.53
N GLU A 153 3.00 0.98 10.67
CA GLU A 153 2.75 2.42 10.85
C GLU A 153 3.63 3.28 9.93
N LEU A 154 4.89 2.91 9.72
CA LEU A 154 5.80 3.58 8.79
C LEU A 154 5.35 3.43 7.33
N ALA A 155 4.82 2.26 6.92
CA ALA A 155 4.26 2.07 5.59
C ALA A 155 3.01 2.94 5.36
N HIS A 156 2.17 3.09 6.38
CA HIS A 156 1.02 4.00 6.34
C HIS A 156 1.47 5.46 6.20
N ILE A 157 2.42 5.91 7.02
CA ILE A 157 3.03 7.25 6.96
C ILE A 157 3.60 7.53 5.57
N GLY A 158 4.36 6.59 4.99
CA GLY A 158 4.91 6.73 3.64
C GLY A 158 3.83 6.94 2.57
N THR A 159 2.71 6.22 2.68
CA THR A 159 1.56 6.40 1.76
C THR A 159 0.95 7.79 1.91
N MET A 160 0.77 8.27 3.14
CA MET A 160 0.23 9.61 3.39
C MET A 160 1.16 10.69 2.82
N LEU A 161 2.47 10.59 3.05
CA LEU A 161 3.45 11.56 2.54
C LEU A 161 3.48 11.62 1.01
N ILE A 162 3.38 10.47 0.30
CA ILE A 162 3.26 10.44 -1.16
C ILE A 162 1.99 11.16 -1.63
N ALA A 163 0.85 10.90 -0.98
CA ALA A 163 -0.41 11.55 -1.31
C ALA A 163 -0.31 13.07 -1.08
N LEU A 164 0.19 13.51 0.06
CA LEU A 164 0.37 14.93 0.38
C LEU A 164 1.30 15.61 -0.63
N ARG A 165 2.42 14.97 -0.97
CA ARG A 165 3.40 15.49 -1.93
C ARG A 165 2.82 15.73 -3.32
N LYS A 166 1.91 14.85 -3.76
CA LYS A 166 1.21 14.93 -5.05
C LYS A 166 0.22 16.10 -5.11
N HIS A 167 -0.33 16.49 -3.97
CA HIS A 167 -1.43 17.45 -3.89
C HIS A 167 -1.02 18.84 -3.38
N THR A 168 0.17 18.99 -2.80
CA THR A 168 0.70 20.30 -2.40
C THR A 168 1.54 20.95 -3.50
N GLN A 169 1.41 22.27 -3.64
CA GLN A 169 2.28 23.11 -4.47
C GLN A 169 3.07 24.13 -3.63
N ASP A 170 2.88 24.13 -2.31
CA ASP A 170 3.60 25.01 -1.39
C ASP A 170 5.05 24.51 -1.24
N PRO A 171 6.06 25.32 -1.58
CA PRO A 171 7.47 24.92 -1.48
C PRO A 171 7.93 24.58 -0.06
N ALA A 172 7.46 25.31 0.95
CA ALA A 172 7.86 25.07 2.34
C ALA A 172 7.25 23.77 2.87
N LEU A 173 5.98 23.52 2.53
CA LEU A 173 5.30 22.28 2.89
C LEU A 173 5.88 21.07 2.15
N THR A 174 6.25 21.27 0.89
CA THR A 174 6.94 20.27 0.07
C THR A 174 8.27 19.86 0.70
N GLU A 175 9.11 20.82 1.08
CA GLU A 175 10.39 20.54 1.74
C GLU A 175 10.18 19.76 3.04
N ARG A 176 9.18 20.16 3.85
CA ARG A 176 8.85 19.48 5.10
C ARG A 176 8.36 18.04 4.88
N ILE A 177 7.52 17.80 3.87
CA ILE A 177 7.06 16.44 3.50
C ILE A 177 8.24 15.58 3.04
N ASP A 178 9.15 16.13 2.23
CA ASP A 178 10.33 15.40 1.74
C ASP A 178 11.27 15.04 2.91
N GLN A 179 11.46 15.93 3.89
CA GLN A 179 12.21 15.65 5.13
C GLN A 179 11.56 14.54 5.96
N LEU A 180 10.23 14.57 6.14
CA LEU A 180 9.50 13.52 6.86
C LEU A 180 9.56 12.17 6.12
N ALA A 181 9.54 12.17 4.79
CA ALA A 181 9.70 10.96 4.00
C ALA A 181 11.08 10.33 4.19
N ALA A 182 12.13 11.15 4.20
CA ALA A 182 13.49 10.68 4.51
C ALA A 182 13.60 10.13 5.94
N ALA A 183 12.97 10.78 6.92
CA ALA A 183 12.94 10.31 8.30
C ALA A 183 12.18 8.98 8.46
N ALA A 184 11.03 8.83 7.80
CA ALA A 184 10.26 7.59 7.78
C ALA A 184 11.06 6.42 7.15
N ALA A 185 11.75 6.67 6.04
CA ALA A 185 12.61 5.67 5.40
C ALA A 185 13.79 5.23 6.29
N ALA A 186 14.41 6.18 6.99
CA ALA A 186 15.48 5.89 7.96
C ALA A 186 14.96 5.06 9.13
N ALA A 187 13.77 5.39 9.67
CA ALA A 187 13.13 4.63 10.73
C ALA A 187 12.78 3.20 10.28
N ALA A 188 12.25 3.02 9.06
CA ALA A 188 11.94 1.70 8.51
C ALA A 188 13.20 0.84 8.37
N THR A 189 14.31 1.45 7.95
CA THR A 189 15.61 0.79 7.89
C THR A 189 16.10 0.35 9.28
N ASP A 190 15.93 1.18 10.32
CA ASP A 190 16.27 0.82 11.69
C ASP A 190 15.39 -0.33 12.23
N VAL A 191 14.07 -0.29 11.98
CA VAL A 191 13.14 -1.36 12.33
C VAL A 191 13.57 -2.68 11.69
N TYR A 192 13.86 -2.68 10.39
CA TYR A 192 14.33 -3.83 9.64
C TYR A 192 15.64 -4.41 10.22
N ASN A 193 16.62 -3.55 10.49
CA ASN A 193 17.91 -3.97 11.03
C ASN A 193 17.75 -4.60 12.42
N ARG A 194 16.94 -4.00 13.29
CA ARG A 194 16.65 -4.53 14.63
C ARG A 194 15.92 -5.86 14.57
N TYR A 195 14.95 -5.99 13.68
CA TYR A 195 14.21 -7.24 13.48
C TYR A 195 15.14 -8.35 12.97
N SER A 196 15.93 -8.06 11.92
CA SER A 196 16.88 -9.02 11.34
C SER A 196 17.95 -9.48 12.34
N THR A 197 18.44 -8.56 13.17
CA THR A 197 19.41 -8.87 14.23
C THR A 197 18.78 -9.72 15.34
N ALA A 198 17.55 -9.41 15.75
CA ALA A 198 16.88 -10.09 16.85
C ALA A 198 16.30 -11.47 16.45
N TYR A 199 15.96 -11.66 15.17
CA TYR A 199 15.32 -12.87 14.64
C TYR A 199 16.03 -13.38 13.37
N PRO A 200 17.29 -13.83 13.47
CA PRO A 200 18.14 -14.17 12.33
C PRO A 200 17.67 -15.38 11.49
N THR A 201 16.73 -16.19 12.01
CA THR A 201 16.16 -17.34 11.28
C THR A 201 14.97 -16.99 10.40
N ASN A 202 14.53 -15.73 10.38
CA ASN A 202 13.49 -15.18 9.50
C ASN A 202 13.82 -13.71 9.18
N PRO A 203 14.80 -13.43 8.29
CA PRO A 203 14.99 -12.06 7.83
C PRO A 203 13.71 -11.59 7.10
N PRO A 204 13.19 -10.38 7.36
CA PRO A 204 12.25 -9.75 6.43
C PRO A 204 12.95 -9.62 5.07
N ALA A 205 12.19 -9.60 3.97
CA ALA A 205 12.78 -9.43 2.65
C ALA A 205 13.61 -8.13 2.60
N LEU A 206 14.85 -8.22 2.12
CA LEU A 206 15.72 -7.05 1.92
C LEU A 206 14.99 -5.99 1.10
N PRO A 207 15.11 -4.69 1.42
CA PRO A 207 14.61 -3.64 0.56
C PRO A 207 15.23 -3.78 -0.83
N PRO A 208 14.45 -3.60 -1.91
CA PRO A 208 14.98 -3.72 -3.26
C PRO A 208 16.11 -2.70 -3.44
N THR A 209 17.32 -3.19 -3.69
CA THR A 209 18.42 -2.34 -4.13
C THR A 209 18.03 -1.70 -5.45
N GLU A 210 18.10 -0.36 -5.51
CA GLU A 210 17.92 0.41 -6.73
C GLU A 210 18.75 -0.21 -7.86
N PRO A 211 18.19 -0.36 -9.08
CA PRO A 211 18.99 -0.74 -10.23
C PRO A 211 20.00 0.39 -10.49
N GLN A 212 21.29 0.05 -10.37
CA GLN A 212 22.39 0.90 -10.81
C GLN A 212 22.24 1.19 -12.33
N PRO A 213 22.66 2.39 -12.78
CA PRO A 213 22.34 2.94 -14.09
C PRO A 213 22.84 2.13 -15.29
#